data_AF-A0A6J6PL23-F1
#
_entry.id   AF-A0A6J6PL23-F1
#
_cell.length_a   1.000
_cell.length_b   1.000
_cell.length_c   1.000
_cell.angle_alpha   90.00
_cell.angle_beta   90.00
_cell.angle_gamma   90.00
#
_symmetry.space_group_name_H-M   'P 1'
#
loop_
_entity.id
_entity.type
_entity.pdbx_description
1 polymer ?
#
loop_
_entity_poly.entity_id
_entity_poly.type
_entity_poly.pdbx_seq_one_letter_code
_entity_poly.pdbx_strand_id
1 'polypeptide(L)'
;MRSQTVCAVALLSLASMSACRGDSDGVASTTIAALAPEERLPPNEPRTWELGVHCGAGFLSYKINGTWWRTAEAGNTRGWMPTEWPDASSTGGFTVVLEVNTAGDQLMVTHAARTVVYAPTEPTDADLCD
;
A
#
# COMPACT_ATOMS: atom_id res chain seq x y z
N MET A 1 9.52 53.64 10.52
CA MET A 1 9.42 52.17 10.44
C MET A 1 10.78 51.65 9.94
N ARG A 2 11.49 50.92 10.80
CA ARG A 2 12.85 50.34 10.63
C ARG A 2 12.71 48.99 9.90
N SER A 3 13.63 48.39 9.12
CA SER A 3 15.10 48.34 9.10
C SER A 3 15.55 47.91 7.68
N GLN A 4 16.43 48.66 7.01
CA GLN A 4 17.91 48.51 6.95
C GLN A 4 18.42 47.29 6.17
N THR A 5 18.74 47.54 4.90
CA THR A 5 19.79 46.89 4.12
C THR A 5 21.14 47.49 4.55
N VAL A 6 22.11 46.68 4.94
CA VAL A 6 23.52 47.09 5.02
C VAL A 6 24.40 45.98 4.45
N CYS A 7 25.16 46.35 3.42
CA CYS A 7 26.18 45.53 2.75
C CYS A 7 27.42 45.35 3.62
N ALA A 8 28.14 44.24 3.44
CA ALA A 8 29.57 44.20 3.68
C ALA A 8 30.25 43.40 2.55
N VAL A 9 31.02 44.12 1.75
CA VAL A 9 31.91 43.61 0.70
C VAL A 9 33.24 43.28 1.36
N ALA A 10 33.73 42.06 1.16
CA ALA A 10 35.14 41.71 1.37
C ALA A 10 35.69 41.18 0.04
N LEU A 11 36.59 41.96 -0.55
CA LEU A 11 37.43 41.60 -1.69
C LEU A 11 38.66 40.84 -1.16
N LEU A 12 39.03 39.71 -1.78
CA LEU A 12 40.34 39.43 -2.41
C LEU A 12 40.60 37.91 -2.57
N SER A 13 41.06 37.58 -3.78
CA SER A 13 42.02 36.52 -4.12
C SER A 13 41.54 35.11 -4.51
N LEU A 14 42.30 34.60 -5.50
CA LEU A 14 42.10 33.44 -6.35
C LEU A 14 42.07 32.08 -5.62
N ALA A 15 41.54 31.10 -6.37
CA ALA A 15 41.74 29.66 -6.24
C ALA A 15 40.87 28.95 -5.20
N SER A 16 39.78 28.36 -5.67
CA SER A 16 39.58 26.90 -5.65
C SER A 16 38.25 26.59 -6.33
N MET A 17 38.32 25.92 -7.49
CA MET A 17 37.19 25.15 -7.99
C MET A 17 37.00 23.98 -7.02
N SER A 18 36.27 24.23 -5.92
CA SER A 18 35.80 23.17 -5.03
C SER A 18 34.38 22.84 -5.42
N ALA A 19 34.23 21.62 -5.92
CA ALA A 19 32.99 21.03 -6.36
C ALA A 19 31.90 21.11 -5.28
N CYS A 20 30.77 21.76 -5.59
CA CYS A 20 29.48 21.35 -5.04
C CYS A 20 28.94 20.27 -5.97
N ARG A 21 29.42 19.05 -5.72
CA ARG A 21 28.91 17.81 -6.30
C ARG A 21 27.67 17.44 -5.50
N GLY A 22 26.54 17.30 -6.19
CA GLY A 22 25.40 16.49 -5.76
C GLY A 22 24.49 17.13 -4.72
N ASP A 23 23.30 17.52 -5.17
CA ASP A 23 22.11 16.95 -4.55
C ASP A 23 21.25 16.45 -5.72
N SER A 24 21.53 15.23 -6.16
CA SER A 24 20.51 14.48 -6.88
C SER A 24 19.49 14.15 -5.81
N ASP A 25 18.36 14.83 -5.82
CA ASP A 25 17.13 14.45 -5.10
C ASP A 25 16.79 13.01 -5.53
N GLY A 26 17.44 12.06 -4.86
CA GLY A 26 17.10 10.66 -4.92
C GLY A 26 15.76 10.55 -4.21
N VAL A 27 14.67 10.62 -4.98
CA VAL A 27 13.40 10.04 -4.55
C VAL A 27 13.75 8.60 -4.20
N ALA A 28 13.95 8.33 -2.91
CA ALA A 28 14.08 6.99 -2.43
C ALA A 28 12.77 6.32 -2.83
N SER A 29 12.81 5.48 -3.86
CA SER A 29 11.76 4.50 -4.10
C SER A 29 11.70 3.68 -2.82
N THR A 30 10.83 4.07 -1.90
CA THR A 30 10.57 3.32 -0.68
C THR A 30 9.88 2.05 -1.14
N THR A 31 10.67 1.00 -1.34
CA THR A 31 10.14 -0.33 -1.62
C THR A 31 9.26 -0.73 -0.45
N ILE A 32 7.98 -0.99 -0.71
CA ILE A 32 7.04 -1.47 0.29
C ILE A 32 7.46 -2.87 0.71
N ALA A 33 7.74 -3.07 2.00
CA ALA A 33 8.19 -4.36 2.53
C ALA A 33 7.09 -5.41 2.41
N ALA A 34 7.47 -6.68 2.19
CA ALA A 34 6.53 -7.78 2.26
C ALA A 34 6.07 -8.02 3.71
N LEU A 35 4.83 -8.45 3.87
CA LEU A 35 4.31 -8.96 5.14
C LEU A 35 4.72 -10.44 5.26
N ALA A 36 5.42 -10.80 6.34
CA ALA A 36 5.76 -12.21 6.56
C ALA A 36 4.52 -13.03 6.99
N PRO A 37 4.45 -14.35 6.72
CA PRO A 37 3.25 -15.16 6.95
C PRO A 37 2.66 -15.18 8.36
N GLU A 38 3.49 -14.95 9.38
CA GLU A 38 3.08 -14.90 10.79
C GLU A 38 3.17 -13.48 11.39
N GLU A 39 3.57 -12.51 10.57
CA GLU A 39 3.69 -11.12 10.99
C GLU A 39 2.31 -10.49 11.05
N ARG A 40 2.07 -9.75 12.13
CA ARG A 40 0.88 -8.90 12.24
C ARG A 40 1.10 -7.66 11.36
N LEU A 41 0.15 -7.37 10.47
CA LEU A 41 0.13 -6.13 9.70
C LEU A 41 0.00 -4.93 10.65
N PRO A 42 1.01 -4.05 10.75
CA PRO A 42 0.95 -2.88 11.63
C PRO A 42 -0.06 -1.85 11.10
N PRO A 43 -0.69 -1.05 11.99
CA PRO A 43 -1.63 -0.02 11.58
C PRO A 43 -0.95 1.10 10.78
N ASN A 44 -1.59 1.51 9.69
CA ASN A 44 -1.12 2.53 8.73
C ASN A 44 0.28 2.25 8.17
N GLU A 45 0.71 0.99 8.16
CA GLU A 45 1.98 0.59 7.57
C GLU A 45 1.71 -0.33 6.38
N PRO A 46 1.84 0.17 5.14
CA PRO A 46 1.57 -0.64 3.96
C PRO A 46 2.59 -1.77 3.85
N ARG A 47 2.11 -2.97 3.54
CA ARG A 47 2.95 -4.15 3.26
C ARG A 47 2.49 -4.87 2.01
N THR A 48 3.41 -5.48 1.27
CA THR A 48 3.06 -6.32 0.12
C THR A 48 2.69 -7.73 0.55
N TRP A 49 1.74 -8.34 -0.17
CA TRP A 49 1.29 -9.71 0.09
C TRP A 49 0.86 -10.40 -1.21
N GLU A 50 1.06 -11.70 -1.31
CA GLU A 50 0.54 -12.50 -2.43
C GLU A 50 -0.90 -12.90 -2.16
N LEU A 51 -1.84 -12.25 -2.83
CA LEU A 51 -3.26 -12.53 -2.69
C LEU A 51 -3.68 -13.66 -3.63
N GLY A 52 -4.08 -14.79 -3.06
CA GLY A 52 -4.78 -15.85 -3.79
C GLY A 52 -6.25 -15.46 -4.01
N VAL A 53 -6.68 -15.41 -5.27
CA VAL A 53 -8.01 -14.91 -5.67
C VAL A 53 -8.93 -15.97 -6.27
N HIS A 54 -8.66 -17.26 -6.08
CA HIS A 54 -9.45 -18.35 -6.70
C HIS A 54 -10.98 -18.22 -6.49
N CYS A 55 -11.42 -17.66 -5.36
CA CYS A 55 -12.82 -17.39 -5.01
C CYS A 55 -13.35 -16.01 -5.46
N GLY A 56 -12.55 -15.23 -6.17
CA GLY A 56 -12.72 -13.80 -6.30
C GLY A 56 -12.10 -13.03 -5.13
N ALA A 57 -12.33 -11.72 -5.11
CA ALA A 57 -11.81 -10.78 -4.13
C ALA A 57 -12.91 -10.20 -3.21
N GLY A 58 -14.17 -10.64 -3.32
CA GLY A 58 -15.26 -10.14 -2.47
C GLY A 58 -15.06 -10.46 -0.99
N PHE A 59 -14.58 -11.68 -0.70
CA PHE A 59 -14.17 -12.17 0.62
C PHE A 59 -12.73 -12.66 0.53
N LEU A 60 -11.87 -12.27 1.48
CA LEU A 60 -10.47 -12.70 1.48
C LEU A 60 -10.35 -14.12 2.04
N SER A 61 -9.75 -15.05 1.27
CA SER A 61 -9.55 -16.45 1.67
C SER A 61 -8.51 -16.66 2.78
N TYR A 62 -7.92 -15.59 3.32
CA TYR A 62 -6.96 -15.63 4.42
C TYR A 62 -7.29 -14.58 5.48
N LYS A 63 -7.00 -14.93 6.73
CA LYS A 63 -7.09 -13.99 7.84
C LYS A 63 -5.90 -13.04 7.82
N ILE A 64 -6.17 -11.75 7.97
CA ILE A 64 -5.16 -10.73 8.24
C ILE A 64 -5.39 -10.23 9.66
N ASN A 65 -4.34 -10.27 10.50
CA ASN A 65 -4.44 -9.98 11.93
C ASN A 65 -5.50 -10.83 12.64
N GLY A 66 -5.64 -12.10 12.25
CA GLY A 66 -6.63 -13.03 12.81
C GLY A 66 -8.09 -12.76 12.41
N THR A 67 -8.33 -11.78 11.53
CA THR A 67 -9.66 -11.29 11.15
C THR A 67 -9.97 -11.64 9.70
N TRP A 68 -11.23 -11.99 9.42
CA TRP A 68 -11.73 -12.16 8.05
C TRP A 68 -12.27 -10.84 7.50
N TRP A 69 -12.18 -10.66 6.19
CA TRP A 69 -12.40 -9.38 5.54
C TRP A 69 -13.32 -9.53 4.33
N ARG A 70 -14.34 -8.67 4.24
CA ARG A 70 -15.26 -8.60 3.10
C ARG A 70 -15.41 -7.16 2.62
N THR A 71 -15.46 -6.97 1.31
CA THR A 71 -15.80 -5.67 0.72
C THR A 71 -17.30 -5.56 0.44
N ALA A 72 -17.88 -4.37 0.68
CA ALA A 72 -19.26 -4.08 0.31
C ALA A 72 -19.45 -3.99 -1.21
N GLU A 73 -18.38 -3.72 -1.98
CA GLU A 73 -18.45 -3.55 -3.44
C GLU A 73 -18.90 -4.82 -4.18
N ALA A 74 -18.55 -5.99 -3.65
CA ALA A 74 -18.94 -7.27 -4.24
C ALA A 74 -20.46 -7.54 -4.12
N GLY A 75 -21.13 -6.95 -3.15
CA GLY A 75 -22.51 -7.28 -2.80
C GLY A 75 -22.66 -8.80 -2.60
N ASN A 76 -23.57 -9.40 -3.38
CA ASN A 76 -23.83 -10.85 -3.38
C ASN A 76 -23.18 -11.58 -4.57
N THR A 77 -22.25 -10.94 -5.28
CA THR A 77 -21.65 -11.48 -6.51
C THR A 77 -20.55 -12.47 -6.16
N ARG A 78 -20.79 -13.76 -6.42
CA ARG A 78 -19.77 -14.81 -6.27
C ARG A 78 -18.66 -14.62 -7.30
N GLY A 79 -17.40 -14.81 -6.90
CA GLY A 79 -16.26 -14.65 -7.80
C GLY A 79 -15.99 -13.21 -8.23
N TRP A 80 -16.60 -12.23 -7.56
CA TRP A 80 -16.41 -10.82 -7.90
C TRP A 80 -14.94 -10.40 -7.83
N MET A 81 -14.51 -9.62 -8.82
CA MET A 81 -13.17 -9.05 -8.92
C MET A 81 -13.28 -7.61 -9.43
N PRO A 82 -12.43 -6.68 -8.93
CA PRO A 82 -12.24 -5.39 -9.59
C PRO A 82 -11.79 -5.60 -11.03
N THR A 83 -12.29 -4.81 -11.97
CA THR A 83 -11.97 -4.97 -13.40
C THR A 83 -10.50 -4.68 -13.71
N GLU A 84 -9.84 -3.91 -12.84
CA GLU A 84 -8.41 -3.60 -12.91
C GLU A 84 -7.50 -4.71 -12.36
N TRP A 85 -8.08 -5.69 -11.67
CA TRP A 85 -7.35 -6.81 -11.11
C TRP A 85 -7.34 -7.98 -12.10
N PRO A 86 -6.27 -8.78 -12.15
CA PRO A 86 -6.18 -9.90 -13.07
C PRO A 86 -7.26 -10.95 -12.75
N ASP A 87 -7.78 -11.59 -13.79
CA ASP A 87 -8.84 -12.60 -13.64
C ASP A 87 -8.39 -13.74 -12.71
N ALA A 88 -9.21 -13.98 -11.69
CA ALA A 88 -9.00 -15.00 -10.65
C ALA A 88 -8.72 -16.41 -11.18
N SER A 89 -9.33 -16.78 -12.30
CA SER A 89 -9.19 -18.10 -12.92
C SER A 89 -7.86 -18.28 -13.68
N SER A 90 -7.07 -17.23 -13.85
CA SER A 90 -5.90 -17.24 -14.75
C SER A 90 -4.55 -17.18 -14.04
N THR A 91 -4.49 -16.68 -12.80
CA THR A 91 -3.21 -16.26 -12.18
C THR A 91 -2.84 -16.97 -10.89
N GLY A 92 -3.73 -17.71 -10.23
CA GLY A 92 -3.46 -18.38 -8.94
C GLY A 92 -3.29 -17.40 -7.76
N GLY A 93 -2.62 -16.27 -7.98
CA GLY A 93 -2.54 -15.10 -7.11
C GLY A 93 -1.75 -13.96 -7.75
N PHE A 94 -1.68 -12.82 -7.07
CA PHE A 94 -0.85 -11.68 -7.47
C PHE A 94 -0.49 -10.81 -6.26
N THR A 95 0.55 -10.00 -6.39
CA THR A 95 1.00 -9.12 -5.31
C THR A 95 0.07 -7.92 -5.14
N VAL A 96 -0.42 -7.71 -3.93
CA VAL A 96 -1.21 -6.54 -3.52
C VAL A 96 -0.46 -5.77 -2.43
N VAL A 97 -0.86 -4.52 -2.21
CA VAL A 97 -0.48 -3.73 -1.03
C VAL A 97 -1.63 -3.78 -0.04
N LEU A 98 -1.35 -4.26 1.17
CA LEU A 98 -2.26 -4.28 2.31
C LEU A 98 -1.94 -3.12 3.25
N GLU A 99 -2.97 -2.43 3.72
CA GLU A 99 -2.85 -1.45 4.80
C GLU A 99 -4.10 -1.54 5.69
N VAL A 100 -3.92 -1.72 7.00
CA VAL A 100 -5.01 -1.67 7.96
C VAL A 100 -5.01 -0.30 8.64
N ASN A 101 -6.18 0.30 8.83
CA ASN A 101 -6.26 1.59 9.50
C ASN A 101 -5.89 1.49 11.01
N THR A 102 -5.74 2.64 11.67
CA THR A 102 -5.41 2.70 13.11
C THR A 102 -6.42 1.99 14.02
N ALA A 103 -7.71 2.03 13.65
CA ALA A 103 -8.76 1.39 14.44
C ALA A 103 -8.80 -0.14 14.27
N GLY A 104 -8.20 -0.67 13.21
CA GLY A 104 -8.25 -2.09 12.89
C GLY A 104 -9.60 -2.54 12.32
N ASP A 105 -10.45 -1.62 11.90
CA ASP A 105 -11.81 -1.89 11.39
C ASP A 105 -11.93 -1.69 9.88
N GLN A 106 -10.85 -1.30 9.21
CA GLN A 106 -10.77 -1.23 7.75
C GLN A 106 -9.44 -1.77 7.25
N LEU A 107 -9.53 -2.61 6.22
CA LEU A 107 -8.38 -3.08 5.46
C LEU A 107 -8.50 -2.54 4.03
N MET A 108 -7.46 -1.86 3.58
CA MET A 108 -7.29 -1.39 2.22
C MET A 108 -6.40 -2.38 1.48
N VAL A 109 -6.88 -2.89 0.35
CA VAL A 109 -6.12 -3.77 -0.54
C VAL A 109 -5.97 -3.07 -1.88
N THR A 110 -4.73 -2.81 -2.28
CA THR A 110 -4.43 -2.02 -3.49
C THR A 110 -3.64 -2.84 -4.49
N HIS A 111 -4.09 -2.84 -5.75
CA HIS A 111 -3.37 -3.38 -6.89
C HIS A 111 -3.70 -2.57 -8.15
N ALA A 112 -2.72 -2.37 -9.04
CA ALA A 112 -2.86 -1.58 -10.26
C ALA A 112 -3.53 -0.20 -10.05
N ALA A 113 -3.15 0.50 -8.96
CA ALA A 113 -3.75 1.77 -8.52
C ALA A 113 -5.25 1.73 -8.14
N ARG A 114 -5.88 0.54 -8.12
CA ARG A 114 -7.23 0.33 -7.60
C ARG A 114 -7.16 -0.18 -6.16
N THR A 115 -7.76 0.57 -5.25
CA THR A 115 -7.93 0.18 -3.84
C THR A 115 -9.35 -0.32 -3.59
N VAL A 116 -9.47 -1.50 -2.99
CA VAL A 116 -10.71 -2.06 -2.46
C VAL A 116 -10.67 -1.96 -0.94
N VAL A 117 -11.77 -1.48 -0.34
CA VAL A 117 -11.91 -1.36 1.11
C VAL A 117 -12.71 -2.53 1.65
N TYR A 118 -12.21 -3.15 2.71
CA TYR A 118 -12.82 -4.27 3.39
C TYR A 118 -13.14 -3.90 4.83
N ALA A 119 -14.22 -4.49 5.34
CA ALA A 119 -14.60 -4.47 6.75
C ALA A 119 -14.47 -5.87 7.37
N PRO A 120 -14.23 -5.96 8.69
CA PRO A 120 -14.26 -7.23 9.42
C PRO A 120 -15.59 -7.96 9.25
N THR A 121 -15.53 -9.27 9.09
CA THR A 121 -16.70 -10.15 8.98
C THR A 121 -16.38 -11.52 9.58
N GLU A 122 -17.35 -12.41 9.61
CA GLU A 122 -17.14 -13.86 9.66
C GLU A 122 -17.50 -14.49 8.30
N PRO A 123 -16.94 -15.65 7.94
CA PRO A 123 -17.28 -16.38 6.73
C PRO A 123 -18.69 -16.97 6.83
N THR A 124 -19.31 -17.11 5.68
CA THR A 124 -20.56 -17.82 5.45
C THR A 124 -20.32 -18.95 4.45
N ASP A 125 -21.25 -19.90 4.34
CA ASP A 125 -21.13 -21.00 3.36
C ASP A 125 -20.98 -20.49 1.92
N ALA A 126 -21.50 -19.30 1.61
CA ALA A 126 -21.38 -18.68 0.29
C ALA A 126 -19.96 -18.17 -0.04
N ASP A 127 -19.10 -18.03 0.97
CA ASP A 127 -17.72 -17.54 0.83
C ASP A 127 -16.71 -18.66 0.57
N LEU A 128 -17.12 -19.90 0.80
CA LEU A 128 -16.29 -21.06 0.59
C LEU A 128 -16.41 -21.49 -0.88
N CYS A 129 -15.28 -21.62 -1.55
CA CYS A 129 -15.23 -22.31 -2.83
C CYS A 129 -14.95 -23.78 -2.58
N ASP A 130 -15.83 -24.62 -3.09
CA ASP A 130 -15.64 -26.07 -3.19
C ASP A 130 -14.56 -26.41 -4.23
#